data_AF-A0A840I4K0-F1
#
_entry.id   AF-A0A840I4K0-F1
#
_cell.length_a   1.000
_cell.length_b   1.000
_cell.length_c   1.000
_cell.angle_alpha   90.00
_cell.angle_beta   90.00
_cell.angle_gamma   90.00
#
_symmetry.space_group_name_H-M   'P 1'
#
loop_
_entity.id
_entity.type
_entity.pdbx_description
1 polymer ?
#
loop_
_entity_poly.entity_id
_entity_poly.type
_entity_poly.pdbx_seq_one_letter_code
_entity_poly.pdbx_strand_id
1 'polypeptide(L)'
;MKKLATSLTAGLLAAGFGLGAQAAPLTGGVTVVEVTADLEGLEVSGAPVGSATVEVNEAGNPVFGFPITGGDIDPASLAGMIMHDGSGLSLTNESGITVSLTNFVIDTAASMIMGMVTVSDGTDDTMIADAHIFDFDVSSLSSIDMLFDTEDPMLSLTLSSFAGDALEGFFGANLTGAEIGLAATAPVIGEAVPLPGAAVFFATGLAAYAARRRLAA
;
A
#
# COMPACT_ATOMS: atom_id res chain seq x y z
N MET A 1 64.65 1.01 38.19
CA MET A 1 63.34 1.60 37.84
C MET A 1 63.29 1.85 36.34
N LYS A 2 62.75 0.90 35.56
CA LYS A 2 62.47 1.08 34.14
C LYS A 2 61.10 0.45 33.87
N LYS A 3 60.21 1.30 33.37
CA LYS A 3 58.75 1.13 33.34
C LYS A 3 58.36 0.09 32.30
N LEU A 4 57.49 -0.85 32.68
CA LEU A 4 56.78 -1.74 31.75
C LEU A 4 55.82 -0.89 30.91
N ALA A 5 55.99 -0.90 29.60
CA ALA A 5 55.01 -0.40 28.66
C ALA A 5 54.05 -1.55 28.31
N THR A 6 52.93 -1.61 29.02
CA THR A 6 51.82 -2.50 28.72
C THR A 6 51.06 -1.91 27.53
N SER A 7 51.22 -2.52 26.35
CA SER A 7 50.46 -2.18 25.14
C SER A 7 49.01 -2.62 25.32
N LEU A 8 48.11 -1.67 25.55
CA LEU A 8 46.67 -1.90 25.51
C LEU A 8 46.22 -1.88 24.05
N THR A 9 46.10 -3.05 23.44
CA THR A 9 45.50 -3.23 22.12
C THR A 9 44.03 -2.83 22.22
N ALA A 10 43.70 -1.62 21.78
CA ALA A 10 42.33 -1.17 21.63
C ALA A 10 41.70 -1.93 20.44
N GLY A 11 40.95 -2.98 20.76
CA GLY A 11 40.08 -3.65 19.79
C GLY A 11 39.02 -2.68 19.32
N LEU A 12 39.24 -2.09 18.14
CA LEU A 12 38.24 -1.36 17.39
C LEU A 12 37.21 -2.40 16.89
N LEU A 13 36.20 -2.70 17.70
CA LEU A 13 35.00 -3.37 17.19
C LEU A 13 34.36 -2.42 16.18
N ALA A 14 34.60 -2.68 14.90
CA ALA A 14 33.70 -2.27 13.85
C ALA A 14 32.37 -2.98 14.10
N ALA A 15 31.47 -2.32 14.82
CA ALA A 15 30.06 -2.64 14.76
C ALA A 15 29.64 -2.35 13.31
N GLY A 16 29.69 -3.38 12.47
CA GLY A 16 28.96 -3.40 11.22
C GLY A 16 27.49 -3.26 11.58
N PHE A 17 27.02 -2.02 11.64
CA PHE A 17 25.59 -1.75 11.57
C PHE A 17 25.15 -2.34 10.24
N GLY A 18 24.51 -3.50 10.30
CA GLY A 18 23.75 -3.99 9.17
C GLY A 18 22.84 -2.85 8.76
N LEU A 19 23.07 -2.31 7.57
CA LEU A 19 22.08 -1.52 6.86
C LEU A 19 20.93 -2.48 6.58
N GLY A 20 20.04 -2.67 7.55
CA GLY A 20 18.75 -3.26 7.26
C GLY A 20 18.15 -2.43 6.15
N ALA A 21 17.70 -3.09 5.08
CA ALA A 21 16.91 -2.44 4.03
C ALA A 21 15.82 -1.63 4.73
N GLN A 22 15.92 -0.32 4.66
CA GLN A 22 14.90 0.55 5.24
C GLN A 22 13.81 0.68 4.20
N ALA A 23 12.56 0.50 4.62
CA ALA A 23 11.39 0.74 3.78
C ALA A 23 11.52 2.13 3.16
N ALA A 24 11.39 2.19 1.84
CA ALA A 24 11.53 3.42 1.08
C ALA A 24 10.17 4.11 1.01
N PRO A 25 10.09 5.41 1.36
CA PRO A 25 8.81 6.12 1.37
C PRO A 25 8.28 6.30 -0.05
N LEU A 26 6.97 6.18 -0.22
CA LEU A 26 6.30 6.48 -1.47
C LEU A 26 5.98 7.97 -1.52
N THR A 27 6.36 8.61 -2.61
CA THR A 27 6.20 10.08 -2.79
C THR A 27 5.18 10.45 -3.86
N GLY A 28 4.64 9.45 -4.57
CA GLY A 28 3.67 9.63 -5.63
C GLY A 28 3.53 8.36 -6.46
N GLY A 29 2.95 8.52 -7.65
CA GLY A 29 2.68 7.42 -8.59
C GLY A 29 1.18 7.21 -8.78
N VAL A 30 0.84 6.13 -9.47
CA VAL A 30 -0.56 5.78 -9.76
C VAL A 30 -0.74 4.27 -9.68
N THR A 31 -1.89 3.85 -9.17
CA THR A 31 -2.39 2.48 -9.31
C THR A 31 -3.53 2.50 -10.32
N VAL A 32 -3.45 1.61 -11.30
CA VAL A 32 -4.43 1.47 -12.37
C VAL A 32 -5.20 0.18 -12.16
N VAL A 33 -6.52 0.23 -12.33
CA VAL A 33 -7.41 -0.92 -12.29
C VAL A 33 -8.26 -0.94 -13.54
N GLU A 34 -8.05 -1.95 -14.37
CA GLU A 34 -8.97 -2.28 -15.46
C GLU A 34 -10.11 -3.14 -14.93
N VAL A 35 -11.35 -2.68 -15.08
CA VAL A 35 -12.52 -3.48 -14.71
C VAL A 35 -12.88 -4.42 -15.86
N THR A 36 -12.67 -5.71 -15.65
CA THR A 36 -13.00 -6.78 -16.61
C THR A 36 -14.36 -7.41 -16.33
N ALA A 37 -14.97 -7.11 -15.17
CA ALA A 37 -16.31 -7.56 -14.84
C ALA A 37 -17.37 -6.93 -15.75
N ASP A 38 -18.39 -7.72 -16.11
CA ASP A 38 -19.55 -7.27 -16.89
C ASP A 38 -20.49 -6.42 -16.01
N LEU A 39 -20.13 -5.14 -15.83
CA LEU A 39 -20.92 -4.21 -15.03
C LEU A 39 -22.29 -3.92 -15.66
N GLU A 40 -22.38 -3.94 -17.00
CA GLU A 40 -23.64 -3.72 -17.72
C GLU A 40 -24.62 -4.88 -17.47
N GLY A 41 -24.13 -6.12 -17.54
CA GLY A 41 -24.91 -7.31 -17.16
C GLY A 41 -25.33 -7.34 -15.69
N LEU A 42 -24.65 -6.59 -14.83
CA LEU A 42 -24.98 -6.40 -13.41
C LEU A 42 -25.81 -5.14 -13.15
N GLU A 43 -26.19 -4.38 -14.18
CA GLU A 43 -26.96 -3.13 -14.09
C GLU A 43 -26.32 -2.12 -13.12
N VAL A 44 -24.98 -2.09 -13.10
CA VAL A 44 -24.19 -1.19 -12.25
C VAL A 44 -23.29 -0.29 -13.08
N SER A 45 -23.20 0.97 -12.64
CA SER A 45 -22.30 1.96 -13.21
C SER A 45 -21.20 2.32 -12.22
N GLY A 46 -19.96 2.34 -12.69
CA GLY A 46 -18.79 2.79 -11.93
C GLY A 46 -18.41 4.23 -12.27
N ALA A 47 -18.06 5.02 -11.25
CA ALA A 47 -17.57 6.37 -11.41
C ALA A 47 -16.40 6.66 -10.44
N PRO A 48 -15.38 7.44 -10.87
CA PRO A 48 -14.29 7.80 -9.98
C PRO A 48 -14.76 8.80 -8.93
N VAL A 49 -14.16 8.74 -7.74
CA VAL A 49 -14.41 9.66 -6.62
C VAL A 49 -13.13 10.42 -6.27
N GLY A 50 -13.29 11.70 -5.97
CA GLY A 50 -12.19 12.55 -5.50
C GLY A 50 -11.12 12.78 -6.57
N SER A 51 -9.88 12.41 -6.26
CA SER A 51 -8.73 12.54 -7.18
C SER A 51 -8.56 11.36 -8.16
N ALA A 52 -9.43 10.35 -8.09
CA ALA A 52 -9.40 9.24 -9.03
C ALA A 52 -9.78 9.70 -10.46
N THR A 53 -9.23 9.02 -11.45
CA THR A 53 -9.53 9.23 -12.87
C THR A 53 -10.18 7.99 -13.47
N VAL A 54 -10.89 8.15 -14.58
CA VAL A 54 -11.40 7.03 -15.38
C VAL A 54 -11.14 7.31 -16.85
N GLU A 55 -10.63 6.30 -17.54
CA GLU A 55 -10.47 6.27 -18.99
C GLU A 55 -11.10 4.99 -19.54
N VAL A 56 -11.26 4.90 -20.86
CA VAL A 56 -11.77 3.70 -21.52
C VAL A 56 -10.66 3.17 -22.42
N ASN A 57 -10.28 1.91 -22.23
CA ASN A 57 -9.23 1.30 -23.04
C ASN A 57 -9.73 0.95 -24.45
N GLU A 58 -8.82 0.44 -25.30
CA GLU A 58 -9.17 0.05 -26.68
C GLU A 58 -10.21 -1.08 -26.75
N ALA A 59 -10.32 -1.90 -25.71
CA ALA A 59 -11.31 -2.97 -25.58
C ALA A 59 -12.69 -2.48 -25.11
N GLY A 60 -12.82 -1.20 -24.72
CA GLY A 60 -14.06 -0.63 -24.21
C GLY A 60 -14.26 -0.77 -22.70
N ASN A 61 -13.27 -1.31 -21.98
CA ASN A 61 -13.33 -1.49 -20.52
C ASN A 61 -12.94 -0.19 -19.80
N PRO A 62 -13.60 0.16 -18.68
CA PRO A 62 -13.21 1.31 -17.88
C PRO A 62 -11.95 0.99 -17.08
N VAL A 63 -10.99 1.91 -17.16
CA VAL A 63 -9.70 1.86 -16.49
C VAL A 63 -9.64 3.00 -15.48
N PHE A 64 -9.62 2.65 -14.20
CA PHE A 64 -9.58 3.61 -13.09
C PHE A 64 -8.15 3.86 -12.64
N GLY A 65 -7.78 5.13 -12.51
CA GLY A 65 -6.50 5.57 -11.98
C GLY A 65 -6.64 6.13 -10.58
N PHE A 66 -5.84 5.62 -9.64
CA PHE A 66 -5.80 6.03 -8.24
C PHE A 66 -4.43 6.61 -7.91
N PRO A 67 -4.31 7.93 -7.69
CA PRO A 67 -3.05 8.54 -7.30
C PRO A 67 -2.53 7.95 -5.98
N ILE A 68 -1.24 7.68 -5.91
CA ILE A 68 -0.57 7.26 -4.67
C ILE A 68 -0.25 8.52 -3.87
N THR A 69 -0.79 8.61 -2.66
CA THR A 69 -0.58 9.76 -1.75
C THR A 69 0.53 9.53 -0.75
N GLY A 70 0.92 8.29 -0.51
CA GLY A 70 1.97 7.94 0.44
C GLY A 70 2.10 6.45 0.68
N GLY A 71 2.72 6.12 1.81
CA GLY A 71 3.06 4.75 2.19
C GLY A 71 4.55 4.49 2.15
N ASP A 72 4.92 3.22 2.31
CA ASP A 72 6.30 2.75 2.31
C ASP A 72 6.37 1.34 1.76
N ILE A 73 7.45 1.03 1.05
CA ILE A 73 7.69 -0.31 0.49
C ILE A 73 9.13 -0.71 0.74
N ASP A 74 9.34 -1.95 1.17
CA ASP A 74 10.67 -2.55 1.19
C ASP A 74 11.02 -3.02 -0.23
N PRO A 75 12.00 -2.40 -0.92
CA PRO A 75 12.33 -2.78 -2.29
C PRO A 75 12.88 -4.21 -2.41
N ALA A 76 13.32 -4.84 -1.31
CA ALA A 76 13.84 -6.21 -1.34
C ALA A 76 12.73 -7.27 -1.29
N SER A 77 11.68 -7.04 -0.50
CA SER A 77 10.57 -7.98 -0.31
C SER A 77 9.28 -7.55 -1.02
N LEU A 78 9.22 -6.30 -1.46
CA LEU A 78 8.01 -5.56 -1.87
C LEU A 78 6.88 -5.54 -0.85
N ALA A 79 7.16 -5.92 0.39
CA ALA A 79 6.22 -5.78 1.49
C ALA A 79 6.14 -4.31 1.90
N GLY A 80 4.93 -3.81 2.12
CA GLY A 80 4.71 -2.41 2.39
C GLY A 80 3.23 -2.04 2.40
N MET A 81 2.99 -0.74 2.59
CA MET A 81 1.68 -0.13 2.50
C MET A 81 1.70 0.95 1.42
N ILE A 82 0.66 0.98 0.58
CA ILE A 82 0.46 2.01 -0.44
C ILE A 82 -0.86 2.72 -0.13
N MET A 83 -0.79 4.04 0.03
CA MET A 83 -1.94 4.86 0.43
C MET A 83 -2.50 5.64 -0.76
N HIS A 84 -3.83 5.72 -0.84
CA HIS A 84 -4.58 6.38 -1.92
C HIS A 84 -5.63 7.36 -1.37
N ASP A 85 -5.23 8.18 -0.42
CA ASP A 85 -6.13 9.11 0.28
C ASP A 85 -6.80 10.10 -0.67
N GLY A 86 -8.09 10.37 -0.43
CA GLY A 86 -8.87 11.30 -1.24
C GLY A 86 -9.20 10.79 -2.65
N SER A 87 -8.92 9.52 -2.97
CA SER A 87 -9.34 8.85 -4.18
C SER A 87 -10.31 7.70 -3.87
N GLY A 88 -11.14 7.31 -4.84
CA GLY A 88 -12.22 6.35 -4.63
C GLY A 88 -12.89 5.85 -5.90
N LEU A 89 -13.73 4.82 -5.74
CA LEU A 89 -14.63 4.26 -6.74
C LEU A 89 -16.05 4.27 -6.18
N SER A 90 -17.00 4.75 -6.96
CA SER A 90 -18.42 4.69 -6.65
C SER A 90 -19.12 3.76 -7.61
N LEU A 91 -19.87 2.79 -7.08
CA LEU A 91 -20.72 1.87 -7.82
C LEU A 91 -22.17 2.24 -7.55
N THR A 92 -22.96 2.49 -8.59
CA THR A 92 -24.38 2.81 -8.46
C THR A 92 -25.22 1.86 -9.29
N ASN A 93 -26.23 1.24 -8.67
CA ASN A 93 -27.20 0.39 -9.36
C ASN A 93 -28.39 1.19 -9.90
N GLU A 94 -29.20 0.57 -10.74
CA GLU A 94 -30.42 1.20 -11.29
C GLU A 94 -31.45 1.61 -10.23
N SER A 95 -31.43 0.95 -9.07
CA SER A 95 -32.30 1.31 -7.93
C SER A 95 -31.85 2.60 -7.23
N GLY A 96 -30.72 3.19 -7.62
CA GLY A 96 -30.19 4.42 -7.06
C GLY A 96 -29.39 4.23 -5.77
N ILE A 97 -29.06 2.99 -5.41
CA ILE A 97 -28.20 2.68 -4.29
C ILE A 97 -26.75 2.85 -4.73
N THR A 98 -25.98 3.61 -3.96
CA THR A 98 -24.59 3.93 -4.26
C THR A 98 -23.66 3.35 -3.19
N VAL A 99 -22.68 2.56 -3.62
CA VAL A 99 -21.57 2.07 -2.80
C VAL A 99 -20.31 2.82 -3.19
N SER A 100 -19.81 3.67 -2.31
CA SER A 100 -18.53 4.38 -2.46
C SER A 100 -17.43 3.70 -1.67
N LEU A 101 -16.38 3.30 -2.36
CA LEU A 101 -15.14 2.77 -1.81
C LEU A 101 -14.10 3.89 -1.90
N THR A 102 -13.53 4.34 -0.78
CA THR A 102 -12.64 5.52 -0.74
C THR A 102 -11.48 5.32 0.22
N ASN A 103 -10.41 6.11 0.05
CA ASN A 103 -9.23 6.11 0.92
C ASN A 103 -8.63 4.71 1.08
N PHE A 104 -8.24 4.13 -0.06
CA PHE A 104 -7.72 2.77 -0.08
C PHE A 104 -6.31 2.69 0.48
N VAL A 105 -6.04 1.56 1.13
CA VAL A 105 -4.70 1.15 1.55
C VAL A 105 -4.45 -0.23 0.99
N ILE A 106 -3.39 -0.36 0.19
CA ILE A 106 -2.92 -1.65 -0.30
C ILE A 106 -1.83 -2.13 0.66
N ASP A 107 -2.07 -3.25 1.33
CA ASP A 107 -1.06 -3.95 2.13
C ASP A 107 -0.49 -5.10 1.29
N THR A 108 0.70 -4.89 0.75
CA THR A 108 1.38 -5.88 -0.09
C THR A 108 2.02 -7.01 0.70
N ALA A 109 2.18 -6.85 2.02
CA ALA A 109 2.71 -7.90 2.89
C ALA A 109 1.61 -8.92 3.23
N ALA A 110 0.38 -8.45 3.40
CA ALA A 110 -0.79 -9.27 3.69
C ALA A 110 -1.65 -9.57 2.45
N SER A 111 -1.29 -9.03 1.28
CA SER A 111 -1.99 -9.28 0.01
C SER A 111 -3.46 -8.83 0.02
N MET A 112 -3.74 -7.71 0.70
CA MET A 112 -5.10 -7.21 0.92
C MET A 112 -5.23 -5.72 0.60
N ILE A 113 -6.42 -5.32 0.16
CA ILE A 113 -6.82 -3.93 -0.05
C ILE A 113 -7.89 -3.59 0.97
N MET A 114 -7.59 -2.59 1.79
CA MET A 114 -8.50 -2.01 2.77
C MET A 114 -9.00 -0.66 2.30
N GLY A 115 -10.13 -0.21 2.82
CA GLY A 115 -10.63 1.13 2.57
C GLY A 115 -11.90 1.47 3.33
N MET A 116 -12.38 2.67 3.12
CA MET A 116 -13.66 3.14 3.64
C MET A 116 -14.78 2.79 2.66
N VAL A 117 -15.77 2.06 3.13
CA VAL A 117 -16.98 1.73 2.38
C VAL A 117 -18.12 2.59 2.91
N THR A 118 -18.74 3.35 2.02
CA THR A 118 -19.96 4.10 2.31
C THR A 118 -21.06 3.58 1.42
N VAL A 119 -22.17 3.16 2.03
CA VAL A 119 -23.40 2.79 1.35
C VAL A 119 -24.39 3.92 1.55
N SER A 120 -24.94 4.43 0.45
CA SER A 120 -26.06 5.37 0.47
C SER A 120 -27.23 4.78 -0.28
N ASP A 121 -28.40 4.74 0.35
CA ASP A 121 -29.67 4.33 -0.28
C ASP A 121 -30.58 5.53 -0.62
N GLY A 122 -30.04 6.74 -0.53
CA GLY A 122 -30.78 8.00 -0.72
C GLY A 122 -31.53 8.48 0.52
N THR A 123 -31.58 7.70 1.59
CA THR A 123 -32.20 8.06 2.87
C THR A 123 -31.22 8.06 4.04
N ASP A 124 -30.37 7.03 4.13
CA ASP A 124 -29.37 6.90 5.18
C ASP A 124 -28.02 6.47 4.59
N ASP A 125 -26.94 6.93 5.23
CA ASP A 125 -25.57 6.55 4.87
C ASP A 125 -25.00 5.61 5.94
N THR A 126 -24.60 4.41 5.53
CA THR A 126 -23.85 3.47 6.38
C THR A 126 -22.38 3.52 6.00
N MET A 127 -21.52 3.81 6.98
CA MET A 127 -20.08 3.89 6.77
C MET A 127 -19.36 2.77 7.54
N ILE A 128 -18.44 2.11 6.86
CA ILE A 128 -17.55 1.10 7.42
C ILE A 128 -16.12 1.55 7.11
N ALA A 129 -15.39 1.91 8.15
CA ALA A 129 -13.98 2.24 8.04
C ALA A 129 -13.13 0.97 8.04
N ASP A 130 -11.99 1.01 7.34
CA ASP A 130 -10.98 -0.05 7.32
C ASP A 130 -11.55 -1.44 6.94
N ALA A 131 -12.54 -1.45 6.06
CA ALA A 131 -13.10 -2.68 5.53
C ALA A 131 -12.07 -3.37 4.64
N HIS A 132 -11.96 -4.69 4.75
CA HIS A 132 -11.19 -5.49 3.81
C HIS A 132 -12.04 -5.71 2.54
N ILE A 133 -11.65 -5.09 1.43
CA ILE A 133 -12.47 -5.01 0.21
C ILE A 133 -12.01 -6.06 -0.81
N PHE A 134 -10.71 -6.12 -1.10
CA PHE A 134 -10.16 -7.01 -2.12
C PHE A 134 -8.96 -7.79 -1.62
N ASP A 135 -8.88 -9.03 -2.05
CA ASP A 135 -7.69 -9.88 -1.96
C ASP A 135 -6.99 -9.89 -3.34
N PHE A 136 -5.66 -9.94 -3.34
CA PHE A 136 -4.87 -10.08 -4.57
C PHE A 136 -3.72 -11.07 -4.39
N ASP A 137 -3.34 -11.76 -5.46
CA ASP A 137 -2.28 -12.76 -5.40
C ASP A 137 -1.09 -12.38 -6.28
N VAL A 138 -0.03 -11.87 -5.65
CA VAL A 138 1.23 -11.54 -6.32
C VAL A 138 2.00 -12.79 -6.76
N SER A 139 1.70 -13.97 -6.20
CA SER A 139 2.35 -15.23 -6.60
C SER A 139 1.86 -15.74 -7.96
N SER A 140 0.73 -15.22 -8.43
CA SER A 140 0.22 -15.47 -9.78
C SER A 140 1.05 -14.76 -10.87
N LEU A 141 1.83 -13.75 -10.50
CA LEU A 141 2.65 -12.98 -11.43
C LEU A 141 3.94 -13.73 -11.79
N SER A 142 4.30 -13.68 -13.08
CA SER A 142 5.50 -14.36 -13.60
C SER A 142 6.79 -13.57 -13.31
N SER A 143 6.68 -12.25 -13.18
CA SER A 143 7.74 -11.35 -12.75
C SER A 143 7.14 -10.21 -11.95
N ILE A 144 7.94 -9.64 -11.08
CA ILE A 144 7.58 -8.48 -10.27
C ILE A 144 7.46 -7.20 -11.10
N ASP A 145 8.13 -7.16 -12.25
CA ASP A 145 8.05 -6.04 -13.19
C ASP A 145 6.62 -5.83 -13.71
N MET A 146 5.83 -6.91 -13.77
CA MET A 146 4.43 -6.89 -14.20
C MET A 146 3.51 -6.17 -13.21
N LEU A 147 3.94 -6.04 -11.95
CA LEU A 147 3.22 -5.23 -10.98
C LEU A 147 3.29 -3.74 -11.34
N PHE A 148 4.33 -3.33 -12.07
CA PHE A 148 4.62 -1.94 -12.41
C PHE A 148 4.17 -1.54 -13.82
N ASP A 149 3.62 -2.47 -14.59
CA ASP A 149 3.14 -2.22 -15.94
C ASP A 149 1.70 -1.70 -15.91
N THR A 150 1.54 -0.38 -15.89
CA THR A 150 0.22 0.26 -15.92
C THR A 150 -0.43 0.25 -17.30
N GLU A 151 0.30 -0.13 -18.36
CA GLU A 151 -0.24 -0.24 -19.72
C GLU A 151 -0.92 -1.61 -19.94
N ASP A 152 -0.47 -2.65 -19.23
CA ASP A 152 -1.06 -4.00 -19.25
C ASP A 152 -1.22 -4.55 -17.81
N PRO A 153 -2.28 -4.15 -17.08
CA PRO A 153 -2.49 -4.61 -15.71
C PRO A 153 -2.80 -6.10 -15.67
N MET A 154 -2.09 -6.85 -14.82
CA MET A 154 -2.22 -8.32 -14.75
C MET A 154 -2.49 -8.87 -13.35
N LEU A 155 -2.50 -8.04 -12.31
CA LEU A 155 -2.79 -8.50 -10.95
C LEU A 155 -4.30 -8.67 -10.77
N SER A 156 -4.76 -9.92 -10.68
CA SER A 156 -6.18 -10.21 -10.41
C SER A 156 -6.62 -9.68 -9.04
N LEU A 157 -7.68 -8.87 -9.03
CA LEU A 157 -8.36 -8.41 -7.83
C LEU A 157 -9.62 -9.22 -7.60
N THR A 158 -9.67 -9.89 -6.45
CA THR A 158 -10.81 -10.72 -6.04
C THR A 158 -11.54 -10.12 -4.86
N LEU A 159 -12.87 -10.20 -4.84
CA LEU A 159 -13.65 -9.72 -3.71
C LEU A 159 -13.42 -10.58 -2.47
N SER A 160 -13.13 -9.91 -1.34
CA SER A 160 -13.03 -10.56 -0.05
C SER A 160 -14.38 -11.16 0.36
N SER A 161 -14.37 -12.12 1.30
CA SER A 161 -15.61 -12.65 1.89
C SER A 161 -16.47 -11.56 2.53
N PHE A 162 -15.84 -10.58 3.18
CA PHE A 162 -16.55 -9.45 3.77
C PHE A 162 -17.24 -8.60 2.69
N ALA A 163 -16.53 -8.30 1.60
CA ALA A 163 -17.08 -7.50 0.51
C ALA A 163 -18.15 -8.28 -0.27
N GLY A 164 -17.94 -9.56 -0.56
CA GLY A 164 -18.90 -10.42 -1.24
C GLY A 164 -20.22 -10.56 -0.47
N ASP A 165 -20.16 -10.75 0.85
CA ASP A 165 -21.33 -10.81 1.72
C ASP A 165 -22.03 -9.45 1.83
N ALA A 166 -21.26 -8.35 1.92
CA ALA A 166 -21.82 -7.00 1.93
C ALA A 166 -22.55 -6.72 0.61
N LEU A 167 -21.97 -7.12 -0.51
CA LEU A 167 -22.49 -6.95 -1.87
C LEU A 167 -23.68 -7.85 -2.19
N GLU A 168 -23.86 -8.98 -1.50
CA GLU A 168 -25.04 -9.84 -1.65
C GLU A 168 -26.34 -9.07 -1.40
N GLY A 169 -26.35 -8.15 -0.42
CA GLY A 169 -27.50 -7.29 -0.16
C GLY A 169 -27.79 -6.26 -1.26
N PHE A 170 -26.79 -5.89 -2.06
CA PHE A 170 -26.90 -4.90 -3.14
C PHE A 170 -27.22 -5.51 -4.49
N PHE A 171 -26.55 -6.62 -4.81
CA PHE A 171 -26.63 -7.30 -6.11
C PHE A 171 -27.57 -8.50 -6.09
N GLY A 172 -28.06 -8.92 -4.92
CA GLY A 172 -28.89 -10.12 -4.77
C GLY A 172 -28.15 -11.44 -5.03
N ALA A 173 -26.82 -11.38 -5.13
CA ALA A 173 -25.93 -12.52 -5.35
C ALA A 173 -24.64 -12.36 -4.56
N ASN A 174 -24.16 -13.44 -3.96
CA ASN A 174 -22.88 -13.44 -3.26
C ASN A 174 -21.74 -13.47 -4.29
N LEU A 175 -20.92 -12.41 -4.28
CA LEU A 175 -19.81 -12.22 -5.21
C LEU A 175 -18.44 -12.55 -4.56
N THR A 176 -18.43 -13.28 -3.44
CA THR A 176 -17.19 -13.66 -2.75
C THR A 176 -16.27 -14.43 -3.70
N GLY A 177 -15.01 -13.97 -3.81
CA GLY A 177 -14.01 -14.56 -4.70
C GLY A 177 -14.23 -14.28 -6.18
N ALA A 178 -15.21 -13.46 -6.55
CA ALA A 178 -15.35 -13.00 -7.93
C ALA A 178 -14.19 -12.06 -8.28
N GLU A 179 -13.62 -12.25 -9.47
CA GLU A 179 -12.65 -11.34 -10.05
C GLU A 179 -13.39 -10.11 -10.59
N ILE A 180 -12.98 -8.92 -10.14
CA ILE A 180 -13.57 -7.65 -10.56
C ILE A 180 -12.75 -6.98 -11.66
N GLY A 181 -11.44 -7.20 -11.65
CA GLY A 181 -10.54 -6.53 -12.56
C GLY A 181 -9.09 -6.92 -12.38
N LEU A 182 -8.28 -6.33 -13.22
CA LEU A 182 -6.83 -6.45 -13.21
C LEU A 182 -6.22 -5.13 -12.76
N ALA A 183 -5.18 -5.21 -11.94
CA ALA A 183 -4.49 -4.05 -11.39
C ALA A 183 -3.01 -4.03 -11.72
N ALA A 184 -2.45 -2.82 -11.71
CA ALA A 184 -1.02 -2.56 -11.69
C ALA A 184 -0.74 -1.27 -10.92
N THR A 185 0.44 -1.15 -10.35
CA THR A 185 0.85 0.01 -9.56
C THR A 185 2.23 0.49 -9.98
N ALA A 186 2.37 1.77 -10.29
CA ALA A 186 3.65 2.42 -10.60
C ALA A 186 4.00 3.44 -9.50
N PRO A 187 4.53 3.00 -8.35
CA PRO A 187 4.91 3.89 -7.25
C PRO A 187 6.19 4.66 -7.58
N VAL A 188 6.20 5.93 -7.20
CA VAL A 188 7.41 6.77 -7.20
C VAL A 188 8.08 6.64 -5.84
N ILE A 189 9.12 5.82 -5.79
CA ILE A 189 9.91 5.56 -4.59
C ILE A 189 10.79 6.79 -4.31
N GLY A 190 10.57 7.43 -3.17
CA GLY A 190 11.42 8.49 -2.66
C GLY A 190 12.76 7.93 -2.17
N GLU A 191 13.78 8.78 -2.09
CA GLU A 191 15.05 8.35 -1.50
C GLU A 191 14.83 7.97 -0.03
N ALA A 192 15.26 6.77 0.35
CA ALA A 192 15.23 6.31 1.73
C ALA A 192 15.97 7.34 2.59
N VAL A 193 15.25 8.01 3.50
CA VAL A 193 15.82 9.06 4.34
C VAL A 193 16.96 8.45 5.15
N PRO A 194 18.23 8.84 4.91
CA PRO A 194 19.34 8.34 5.71
C PRO A 194 19.10 8.77 7.15
N LEU A 195 19.23 7.86 8.11
CA LEU A 195 19.09 8.18 9.53
C LEU A 195 19.82 9.50 9.81
N PRO A 196 19.14 10.53 10.32
CA PRO A 196 19.78 11.82 10.53
C PRO A 196 21.00 11.58 11.42
N GLY A 197 22.11 12.27 11.13
CA GLY A 197 23.35 12.19 11.91
C GLY A 197 23.14 12.39 13.42
N ALA A 198 21.96 12.81 13.87
CA ALA A 198 21.47 12.71 15.24
C ALA A 198 21.71 11.34 15.90
N ALA A 199 21.55 10.21 15.20
CA ALA A 199 21.85 8.88 15.77
C ALA A 199 23.35 8.73 16.09
N VAL A 200 24.23 9.26 15.23
CA VAL A 200 25.68 9.35 15.47
C VAL A 200 25.97 10.29 16.64
N PHE A 201 25.28 11.42 16.74
CA PHE A 201 25.41 12.34 17.88
C PHE A 201 24.92 11.73 19.20
N PHE A 202 23.84 10.95 19.20
CA PHE A 202 23.38 10.22 20.39
C PHE A 202 24.37 9.13 20.80
N ALA A 203 24.88 8.34 19.86
CA ALA A 203 25.87 7.30 20.15
C ALA A 203 27.18 7.88 20.68
N THR A 204 27.69 8.94 20.04
CA THR A 204 28.91 9.64 20.48
C THR A 204 28.71 10.36 21.82
N GLY A 205 27.54 10.98 22.03
CA GLY A 205 27.17 11.60 23.30
C GLY A 205 27.10 10.60 24.46
N LEU A 206 26.52 9.41 24.24
CA LEU A 206 26.46 8.33 25.24
C LEU A 206 27.86 7.78 25.56
N ALA A 207 28.70 7.59 24.54
CA ALA A 207 30.08 7.15 24.71
C ALA A 207 30.92 8.16 25.51
N ALA A 208 30.79 9.46 25.20
CA ALA A 208 31.47 10.53 25.94
C ALA A 208 31.00 10.62 27.40
N TYR A 209 29.71 10.45 27.66
CA TYR A 209 29.16 10.42 29.02
C TYR A 209 29.68 9.23 29.84
N ALA A 210 29.70 8.03 29.24
CA ALA A 210 30.23 6.83 29.89
C ALA A 210 31.73 6.95 30.19
N ALA A 211 32.52 7.52 29.27
CA ALA A 211 33.95 7.78 29.47
C ALA A 211 34.18 8.76 30.62
N ARG A 212 33.39 9.85 30.70
CA ARG A 212 33.48 10.83 31.79
C ARG A 212 33.13 10.24 33.15
N ARG A 213 32.14 9.35 33.21
CA ARG A 213 31.73 8.70 34.47
C ARG A 213 32.77 7.72 35.01
N ARG A 214 33.58 7.11 34.14
CA ARG A 214 34.72 6.24 34.54
C ARG A 214 35.96 7.01 34.99
N LEU A 215 36.11 8.28 34.59
CA LEU A 215 37.22 9.14 35.05
C LEU A 215 36.93 9.83 36.39
N ALA A 216 35.67 9.82 36.84
CA ALA A 216 35.23 10.46 38.08
C ALA A 216 35.00 9.49 39.25
N ALA A 217 35.30 8.19 39.07
CA ALA A 217 35.31 7.15 40.09
C ALA A 217 36.74 6.64 40.30
#